data_AF-A0A554R8N6-F1
#
_entry.id   AF-A0A554R8N6-F1
#
_cell.length_a   1.000
_cell.length_b   1.000
_cell.length_c   1.000
_cell.angle_alpha   90.00
_cell.angle_beta   90.00
_cell.angle_gamma   90.00
#
_symmetry.space_group_name_H-M   'P 1'
#
loop_
_entity.id
_entity.type
_entity.pdbx_description
1 polymer ?
#
loop_
_entity_poly.entity_id
_entity_poly.type
_entity_poly.pdbx_seq_one_letter_code
_entity_poly.pdbx_strand_id
1 'polypeptide(L)'
;MSPRDTTVADARARTRARASIRHPVRWVGSHLGHRRGVTAAAPEPTSTQEVLDRLCRLQISTWTYGFDHESVRHLGPMAQDFAAAFGLGANDRHIDAVDANGVCMASIQALQKRIAALEAELARATAGAAAVSAPPTEKKGSNNNQ
;
A
#
# COMPACT_ATOMS: atom_id res chain seq x y z
N MET A 1 0.51 32.78 -15.93
CA MET A 1 1.09 31.51 -16.41
C MET A 1 2.24 31.14 -15.48
N SER A 2 2.01 30.32 -14.45
CA SER A 2 3.04 29.94 -13.46
C SER A 2 3.72 28.63 -13.85
N PRO A 3 5.04 28.49 -13.72
CA PRO A 3 5.71 27.20 -13.77
C PRO A 3 5.82 26.63 -12.35
N ARG A 4 5.30 25.43 -12.14
CA ARG A 4 5.62 24.58 -10.99
C ARG A 4 6.10 23.21 -11.49
N ASP A 5 6.94 22.59 -10.67
CA ASP A 5 7.18 21.14 -10.57
C ASP A 5 8.31 20.49 -11.40
N THR A 6 9.56 20.91 -11.19
CA THR A 6 10.75 20.12 -11.59
C THR A 6 11.75 19.81 -10.47
N THR A 7 11.51 20.22 -9.22
CA THR A 7 12.57 20.23 -8.20
C THR A 7 12.69 18.98 -7.33
N VAL A 8 11.68 18.12 -7.22
CA VAL A 8 11.71 17.00 -6.25
C VAL A 8 12.29 15.70 -6.84
N ALA A 9 11.99 15.39 -8.11
CA ALA A 9 12.51 14.20 -8.78
C ALA A 9 14.02 14.31 -9.05
N ASP A 10 14.47 15.50 -9.41
CA ASP A 10 15.87 15.80 -9.76
C ASP A 10 16.80 15.85 -8.52
N ALA A 11 16.23 16.05 -7.33
CA ALA A 11 16.98 16.01 -6.07
C ALA A 11 17.35 14.57 -5.67
N ARG A 12 16.45 13.59 -5.85
CA ARG A 12 16.68 12.18 -5.50
C ARG A 12 17.70 11.49 -6.42
N ALA A 13 17.75 11.88 -7.69
CA ALA A 13 18.75 11.40 -8.65
C ALA A 13 20.17 11.85 -8.27
N ARG A 14 20.32 13.11 -7.82
CA ARG A 14 21.61 13.70 -7.45
C ARG A 14 22.19 13.15 -6.15
N THR A 15 21.38 12.69 -5.19
CA THR A 15 21.87 12.08 -3.94
C THR A 15 22.50 10.70 -4.17
N ARG A 16 21.95 9.88 -5.09
CA ARG A 16 22.51 8.57 -5.45
C ARG A 16 23.89 8.68 -6.13
N ALA A 17 24.09 9.70 -6.95
CA ALA A 17 25.33 9.90 -7.69
C ALA A 17 26.54 10.26 -6.81
N ARG A 18 26.34 10.80 -5.60
CA ARG A 18 27.44 11.21 -4.70
C ARG A 18 27.92 10.12 -3.74
N ALA A 19 27.10 9.09 -3.49
CA ALA A 19 27.46 8.01 -2.56
C ALA A 19 28.46 7.01 -3.18
N SER A 20 28.34 6.74 -4.48
CA SER A 20 29.23 5.83 -5.23
C SER A 20 30.65 6.37 -5.40
N ILE A 21 30.84 7.70 -5.30
CA ILE A 21 32.15 8.35 -5.49
C ILE A 21 33.00 8.29 -4.20
N ARG A 22 32.40 8.21 -3.01
CA ARG A 22 33.12 8.28 -1.73
C ARG A 22 33.62 6.94 -1.18
N HIS A 23 33.09 5.81 -1.65
CA HIS A 23 33.48 4.47 -1.15
C HIS A 23 33.57 3.41 -2.27
N PRO A 24 34.52 3.55 -3.22
CA PRO A 24 34.63 2.65 -4.38
C PRO A 24 34.88 1.18 -3.97
N VAL A 25 35.73 0.92 -2.97
CA VAL A 25 36.06 -0.45 -2.52
C VAL A 25 34.86 -1.13 -1.84
N ARG A 26 34.00 -0.37 -1.16
CA ARG A 26 32.81 -0.88 -0.48
C ARG A 26 31.66 -1.20 -1.46
N TRP A 27 31.68 -0.57 -2.63
CA TRP A 27 30.76 -0.83 -3.74
C TRP A 27 31.20 -2.05 -4.59
N VAL A 28 32.51 -2.23 -4.83
CA VAL A 28 33.03 -3.44 -5.49
C VAL A 28 32.72 -4.71 -4.68
N GLY A 29 32.84 -4.65 -3.35
CA GLY A 29 32.44 -5.75 -2.46
C GLY A 29 30.94 -6.06 -2.47
N SER A 30 30.09 -5.11 -2.89
CA SER A 30 28.65 -5.34 -3.00
C SER A 30 28.31 -6.29 -4.16
N HIS A 31 29.02 -6.19 -5.28
CA HIS A 31 28.71 -6.95 -6.51
C HIS A 31 29.01 -8.45 -6.39
N LEU A 32 29.94 -8.84 -5.51
CA LEU A 32 30.26 -10.25 -5.22
C LEU A 32 29.35 -10.88 -4.16
N GLY A 33 28.52 -10.08 -3.48
CA GLY A 33 27.64 -10.50 -2.39
C GLY A 33 26.16 -10.22 -2.66
N HIS A 34 25.76 -9.98 -3.91
CA HIS A 34 24.33 -9.86 -4.25
C HIS A 34 23.64 -11.19 -3.96
N ARG A 35 22.99 -11.28 -2.79
CA ARG A 35 21.97 -12.29 -2.57
C ARG A 35 20.91 -12.06 -3.64
N ARG A 36 20.78 -13.01 -4.57
CA ARG A 36 19.62 -13.02 -5.46
C ARG A 36 18.39 -13.13 -4.55
N GLY A 37 17.48 -12.17 -4.67
CA GLY A 37 16.19 -12.23 -3.97
C GLY A 37 15.41 -13.48 -4.39
N VAL A 38 14.27 -13.74 -3.74
CA VAL A 38 13.39 -14.82 -4.18
C VAL A 38 13.12 -14.68 -5.67
N THR A 39 13.33 -15.76 -6.44
CA THR A 39 12.83 -15.86 -7.81
C THR A 39 11.32 -16.11 -7.74
N ALA A 40 10.58 -15.10 -7.31
CA ALA A 40 9.13 -15.23 -7.16
C ALA A 40 8.47 -15.13 -8.53
N ALA A 41 7.38 -15.88 -8.69
CA ALA A 41 6.60 -15.85 -9.92
C ALA A 41 5.84 -14.52 -10.11
N ALA A 42 5.55 -13.79 -9.03
CA ALA A 42 4.82 -12.54 -9.07
C ALA A 42 5.77 -11.33 -9.13
N PRO A 43 5.52 -10.33 -9.99
CA PRO A 43 6.27 -9.08 -9.99
C PRO A 43 6.01 -8.28 -8.72
N GLU A 44 6.99 -7.47 -8.31
CA GLU A 44 6.88 -6.53 -7.20
C GLU A 44 5.64 -5.63 -7.34
N PRO A 45 4.86 -5.41 -6.26
CA PRO A 45 3.67 -4.59 -6.33
C PRO A 45 4.02 -3.13 -6.63
N THR A 46 3.24 -2.51 -7.51
CA THR A 46 3.51 -1.14 -8.01
C THR A 46 2.66 -0.06 -7.34
N SER A 47 1.61 -0.45 -6.61
CA SER A 47 0.71 0.48 -5.92
C SER A 47 0.26 -0.03 -4.55
N THR A 48 -0.10 0.90 -3.65
CA THR A 48 -0.63 0.55 -2.32
C THR A 48 -1.91 -0.28 -2.40
N GLN A 49 -2.74 -0.03 -3.41
CA GLN A 49 -4.00 -0.74 -3.61
C GLN A 49 -3.75 -2.20 -4.01
N GLU A 50 -2.79 -2.42 -4.92
CA GLU A 50 -2.36 -3.75 -5.31
C GLU A 50 -1.78 -4.53 -4.12
N VAL A 51 -0.98 -3.87 -3.26
CA VAL A 51 -0.48 -4.48 -2.02
C VAL A 51 -1.64 -4.96 -1.15
N LEU A 52 -2.65 -4.11 -0.92
CA LEU A 52 -3.82 -4.46 -0.13
C LEU A 52 -4.60 -5.63 -0.76
N ASP A 53 -4.82 -5.61 -2.07
CA ASP A 53 -5.55 -6.66 -2.77
C ASP A 53 -4.83 -8.02 -2.69
N ARG A 54 -3.50 -8.03 -2.80
CA ARG A 54 -2.70 -9.24 -2.61
C ARG A 54 -2.73 -9.70 -1.15
N LEU A 55 -2.60 -8.77 -0.19
CA LEU A 55 -2.67 -9.08 1.25
C LEU A 55 -4.02 -9.69 1.64
N CYS A 56 -5.14 -9.17 1.14
CA CYS A 56 -6.47 -9.69 1.41
C CYS A 56 -6.71 -11.12 0.89
N ARG A 57 -5.87 -11.61 -0.04
CA ARG A 57 -5.94 -12.98 -0.57
C ARG A 57 -5.03 -13.94 0.19
N LEU A 58 -4.10 -13.45 1.00
CA LEU A 58 -3.21 -14.29 1.79
C LEU A 58 -3.96 -14.92 2.95
N GLN A 59 -3.71 -16.22 3.13
CA GLN A 59 -4.22 -16.94 4.28
C GLN A 59 -3.41 -16.56 5.52
N ILE A 60 -4.11 -16.14 6.59
CA ILE A 60 -3.52 -15.92 7.90
C ILE A 60 -3.87 -17.13 8.76
N SER A 61 -2.86 -17.75 9.36
CA SER A 61 -3.03 -18.93 10.20
C SER A 61 -2.14 -18.86 11.44
N THR A 62 -2.49 -19.65 12.45
CA THR A 62 -1.67 -19.80 13.67
C THR A 62 -0.85 -21.09 13.58
N TRP A 63 0.47 -20.97 13.52
CA TRP A 63 1.39 -22.08 13.30
C TRP A 63 2.55 -22.05 14.30
N THR A 64 3.40 -23.07 14.29
CA THR A 64 4.58 -23.24 15.16
C THR A 64 5.71 -23.80 14.31
N TYR A 65 6.96 -23.34 14.48
CA TYR A 65 8.08 -23.96 13.75
C TYR A 65 8.38 -25.35 14.32
N GLY A 66 8.89 -26.25 13.49
CA GLY A 66 9.26 -27.60 13.94
C GLY A 66 10.38 -27.64 14.99
N PHE A 67 11.12 -26.54 15.17
CA PHE A 67 12.16 -26.40 16.19
C PHE A 67 11.72 -25.55 17.39
N ASP A 68 10.50 -25.02 17.37
CA ASP A 68 9.96 -24.27 18.50
C ASP A 68 9.46 -25.23 19.60
N HIS A 69 9.37 -24.72 20.82
CA HIS A 69 8.64 -25.39 21.89
C HIS A 69 7.13 -25.43 21.58
N GLU A 70 6.42 -26.47 22.03
CA GLU A 70 4.98 -26.69 21.74
C GLU A 70 4.07 -25.54 22.18
N SER A 71 4.49 -24.74 23.17
CA SER A 71 3.74 -23.57 23.64
C SER A 71 3.89 -22.33 22.76
N VAL A 72 4.86 -22.29 21.85
CA VAL A 72 5.12 -21.13 20.99
C VAL A 72 4.16 -21.16 19.81
N ARG A 73 3.45 -20.07 19.58
CA ARG A 73 2.54 -19.89 18.45
C ARG A 73 2.89 -18.61 17.72
N HIS A 74 2.99 -18.70 16.40
CA HIS A 74 3.13 -17.56 15.49
C HIS A 74 1.80 -17.33 14.77
N LEU A 75 1.49 -16.07 14.48
CA LEU A 75 0.31 -15.67 13.74
C LEU A 75 0.75 -14.91 12.49
N GLY A 76 0.36 -15.40 11.32
CA GLY A 76 0.70 -14.74 10.06
C GLY A 76 0.54 -15.66 8.85
N PRO A 77 0.84 -15.14 7.65
CA PRO A 77 0.94 -15.99 6.47
C PRO A 77 2.18 -16.88 6.56
N MET A 78 2.15 -18.00 5.83
CA MET A 78 3.36 -18.79 5.60
C MET A 78 4.34 -18.00 4.73
N ALA A 79 5.64 -18.18 4.96
CA ALA A 79 6.68 -17.43 4.25
C ALA A 79 6.67 -17.68 2.74
N GLN A 80 6.36 -18.92 2.32
CA GLN A 80 6.27 -19.31 0.92
C GLN A 80 5.12 -18.59 0.21
N ASP A 81 3.95 -18.52 0.85
CA ASP A 81 2.79 -17.81 0.30
C ASP A 81 3.05 -16.30 0.23
N PHE A 82 3.69 -15.74 1.25
CA PHE A 82 4.10 -14.33 1.26
C PHE A 82 5.06 -14.02 0.11
N ALA A 83 6.10 -14.84 -0.07
CA ALA A 83 7.07 -14.69 -1.15
C ALA A 83 6.41 -14.87 -2.53
N ALA A 84 5.51 -15.84 -2.68
CA ALA A 84 4.74 -16.04 -3.91
C ALA A 84 3.81 -14.85 -4.23
N ALA A 85 3.22 -14.24 -3.20
CA ALA A 85 2.31 -13.11 -3.37
C ALA A 85 3.03 -11.80 -3.68
N PHE A 86 4.15 -11.50 -3.00
CA PHE A 86 4.78 -10.18 -3.08
C PHE A 86 6.10 -10.15 -3.87
N GLY A 87 6.81 -11.27 -3.95
CA GLY A 87 8.14 -11.32 -4.55
C GLY A 87 9.27 -10.74 -3.70
N LEU A 88 8.97 -10.35 -2.47
CA LEU A 88 9.90 -9.76 -1.53
C LEU A 88 10.74 -10.81 -0.78
N GLY A 89 11.87 -10.36 -0.23
CA GLY A 89 12.75 -11.16 0.62
C GLY A 89 13.93 -11.83 -0.10
N ALA A 90 14.88 -12.31 0.69
CA ALA A 90 16.06 -13.02 0.19
C ALA A 90 15.81 -14.52 -0.12
N ASN A 91 14.81 -15.13 0.53
CA ASN A 91 14.38 -16.51 0.32
C ASN A 91 12.93 -16.70 0.83
N ASP A 92 12.32 -17.85 0.54
CA ASP A 92 10.92 -18.18 0.85
C ASP A 92 10.73 -18.87 2.21
N ARG A 93 11.76 -18.93 3.06
CA ARG A 93 11.74 -19.63 4.35
C ARG A 93 11.44 -18.73 5.55
N HIS A 94 11.58 -17.43 5.37
CA HIS A 94 11.28 -16.43 6.39
C HIS A 94 10.68 -15.19 5.74
N ILE A 95 9.86 -14.47 6.50
CA ILE A 95 9.40 -13.13 6.11
C ILE A 95 10.31 -12.12 6.80
N ASP A 96 11.04 -11.32 6.04
CA ASP A 96 11.87 -10.27 6.61
C ASP A 96 10.96 -9.22 7.27
N ALA A 97 11.27 -8.84 8.52
CA ALA A 97 10.43 -7.92 9.28
C ALA A 97 10.23 -6.57 8.57
N VAL A 98 11.23 -6.12 7.79
CA VAL A 98 11.12 -4.91 6.96
C VAL A 98 10.06 -5.05 5.87
N ASP A 99 9.95 -6.22 5.24
CA ASP A 99 9.00 -6.50 4.17
C ASP A 99 7.58 -6.66 4.72
N ALA A 100 7.43 -7.40 5.83
CA ALA A 100 6.14 -7.51 6.53
C ALA A 100 5.61 -6.14 6.95
N ASN A 101 6.46 -5.31 7.56
CA ASN A 101 6.08 -3.96 7.98
C ASN A 101 5.75 -3.06 6.78
N GLY A 102 6.52 -3.17 5.69
CA GLY A 102 6.26 -2.44 4.45
C GLY A 102 4.90 -2.75 3.85
N VAL A 103 4.55 -4.04 3.75
CA VAL A 103 3.24 -4.51 3.29
C VAL A 103 2.12 -4.00 4.19
N CYS A 104 2.28 -4.07 5.51
CA CYS A 104 1.31 -3.53 6.47
C CYS A 104 1.09 -2.03 6.29
N MET A 105 2.15 -1.24 6.23
CA MET A 105 2.06 0.23 6.06
C MET A 105 1.38 0.61 4.74
N ALA A 106 1.75 -0.03 3.62
CA ALA A 106 1.12 0.21 2.33
C ALA A 106 -0.37 -0.17 2.32
N SER A 107 -0.72 -1.27 2.99
CA SER A 107 -2.11 -1.72 3.15
C SER A 107 -2.94 -0.75 3.98
N ILE A 108 -2.40 -0.21 5.08
CA ILE A 108 -3.05 0.83 5.89
C ILE A 108 -3.33 2.09 5.05
N GLN A 109 -2.35 2.53 4.24
CA GLN A 109 -2.54 3.68 3.34
C GLN A 109 -3.63 3.43 2.30
N ALA A 110 -3.71 2.23 1.73
CA ALA A 110 -4.76 1.85 0.79
C ALA A 110 -6.14 1.79 1.46
N LEU A 111 -6.23 1.22 2.66
CA LEU A 111 -7.47 1.20 3.45
C LEU A 111 -7.95 2.61 3.76
N GLN A 112 -7.06 3.52 4.14
CA GLN A 112 -7.43 4.92 4.39
C GLN A 112 -8.03 5.59 3.16
N LYS A 113 -7.48 5.32 1.96
CA LYS A 113 -8.04 5.84 0.70
C LYS A 113 -9.43 5.26 0.41
N ARG A 114 -9.65 3.95 0.68
CA ARG A 114 -10.96 3.29 0.51
C ARG A 114 -11.99 3.87 1.47
N ILE A 115 -11.64 4.05 2.75
CA ILE A 115 -12.51 4.64 3.76
C ILE A 115 -12.95 6.05 3.34
N ALA A 116 -11.99 6.92 2.98
CA ALA A 116 -12.31 8.28 2.55
C ALA A 116 -13.22 8.32 1.30
N ALA A 117 -13.03 7.39 0.35
CA ALA A 117 -13.89 7.28 -0.82
C ALA A 117 -15.33 6.86 -0.45
N LEU A 118 -15.46 5.87 0.45
CA LEU A 118 -16.75 5.39 0.94
C LEU A 118 -17.48 6.47 1.76
N GLU A 119 -16.78 7.20 2.63
CA GLU A 119 -17.34 8.32 3.39
C GLU A 119 -17.87 9.42 2.46
N ALA A 120 -17.14 9.75 1.40
CA ALA A 120 -17.58 10.73 0.41
C ALA A 120 -18.81 10.24 -0.38
N GLU A 121 -18.92 8.95 -0.67
CA GLU A 121 -20.08 8.35 -1.33
C GLU A 121 -21.32 8.38 -0.42
N LEU A 122 -21.16 7.98 0.84
CA LEU A 122 -22.22 8.06 1.84
C LEU A 122 -22.72 9.49 2.02
N ALA A 123 -21.83 10.49 2.09
CA ALA A 123 -22.21 11.89 2.18
C ALA A 123 -23.01 12.38 0.95
N ARG A 124 -22.67 11.91 -0.25
CA ARG A 124 -23.45 12.22 -1.47
C ARG A 124 -24.82 11.55 -1.46
N ALA A 125 -24.89 10.29 -1.04
CA ALA A 125 -26.14 9.54 -1.00
C ALA A 125 -27.13 10.14 0.01
N THR A 126 -26.65 10.52 1.20
CA THR A 126 -27.49 11.15 2.23
C THR A 126 -27.95 12.55 1.83
N ALA A 127 -27.09 13.35 1.16
CA ALA A 127 -27.49 14.64 0.62
C ALA A 127 -28.57 14.51 -0.48
N GLY A 128 -28.44 13.51 -1.37
CA GLY A 128 -29.46 13.20 -2.38
C GLY A 128 -30.80 12.78 -1.77
N ALA A 129 -30.78 11.93 -0.74
CA ALA A 129 -31.98 11.52 -0.03
C ALA A 129 -32.67 12.68 0.69
N ALA A 130 -31.92 13.61 1.28
CA ALA A 130 -32.46 14.81 1.91
C ALA A 130 -33.07 15.81 0.90
N ALA A 131 -32.51 15.90 -0.30
CA ALA A 131 -33.06 16.75 -1.36
C ALA A 131 -34.37 16.20 -1.95
N VAL A 132 -34.54 14.87 -2.00
CA VAL A 132 -35.77 14.22 -2.48
C VAL A 132 -36.91 14.28 -1.46
N SER A 133 -36.61 14.30 -0.16
CA SER A 133 -37.61 14.35 0.91
C SER A 133 -38.09 15.75 1.28
N ALA A 134 -37.44 16.81 0.79
CA ALA A 134 -37.91 18.18 0.97
C ALA A 134 -39.12 18.47 0.06
N PRO A 135 -40.27 18.90 0.60
CA PRO A 135 -41.46 19.17 -0.23
C PRO A 135 -41.16 20.30 -1.24
N PRO A 136 -41.74 20.26 -2.45
CA PRO A 136 -41.59 21.34 -3.41
C PRO A 136 -42.15 22.61 -2.77
N THR A 137 -41.30 23.61 -2.61
CA THR A 137 -41.73 24.93 -2.15
C THR A 137 -42.63 25.52 -3.23
N GLU A 138 -43.95 25.44 -3.03
CA GLU A 138 -44.94 26.13 -3.83
C GLU A 138 -44.59 27.62 -3.86
N LYS A 139 -44.10 28.10 -5.01
CA LYS A 139 -44.08 29.52 -5.32
C LYS A 139 -45.52 29.98 -5.38
N LYS A 140 -46.02 30.55 -4.27
CA LYS A 140 -47.30 31.24 -4.21
C LYS A 140 -47.30 32.33 -5.28
N GLY A 141 -47.94 32.05 -6.42
CA GLY A 141 -48.15 33.00 -7.49
C GLY A 141 -48.80 34.25 -6.91
N SER A 142 -48.09 35.37 -7.01
CA SER A 142 -48.63 36.68 -6.70
C SER A 142 -49.70 36.98 -7.75
N ASN A 143 -50.94 36.61 -7.45
CA ASN A 143 -52.10 36.94 -8.27
C ASN A 143 -52.47 38.40 -7.98
N ASN A 144 -51.77 39.32 -8.64
CA ASN A 144 -52.20 40.71 -8.76
C ASN A 144 -53.07 40.78 -10.01
N ASN A 145 -54.39 40.78 -9.82
CA ASN A 145 -55.28 41.29 -10.83
C ASN A 145 -56.16 42.37 -10.21
N GLN A 146 -55.84 43.59 -10.62
CA GLN A 146 -56.63 44.80 -10.54
C GLN A 146 -57.90 44.64 -11.38
#